data_AF-A0A960VE25-F1
#
_entry.id   AF-A0A960VE25-F1
#
_cell.length_a   1.000
_cell.length_b   1.000
_cell.length_c   1.000
_cell.angle_alpha   90.00
_cell.angle_beta   90.00
_cell.angle_gamma   90.00
#
_symmetry.space_group_name_H-M   'P 1'
#
loop_
_entity.id
_entity.type
_entity.pdbx_description
1 polymer ?
#
loop_
_entity_poly.entity_id
_entity_poly.type
_entity_poly.pdbx_seq_one_letter_code
_entity_poly.pdbx_strand_id
1 'polypeptide(L)'
;MSKFDRKKFREELRKKEQEALDKDPYQDFEGSSTELFFLKLGHLIAKYKFIVLGVLIGLVLVLSIVIGVDEYLKHKFEVATIEIEKIEKSHSKDPSITPDKKIEDLENFLKEHDIKSLKVRVSKVLSSLYAEKKDFAKAAEYMEIAASNIQDVKEVQAYFYYTAGNYFENSENIKKAMESYSSASNLISENKELPNLNAMVLYGLARMKIKEGQKDSAISDLKKILEIESKYEGPILTEIKQTSTYLILKLNKG
;
A
#
# COMPACT_ATOMS: atom_id res chain seq x y z
N MET A 1 22.95 -50.78 -50.62
CA MET A 1 22.43 -50.61 -49.25
C MET A 1 20.97 -50.21 -49.30
N SER A 2 20.11 -51.11 -48.83
CA SER A 2 18.65 -50.96 -48.79
C SER A 2 18.26 -49.86 -47.78
N LYS A 3 17.09 -49.22 -47.94
CA LYS A 3 16.53 -48.28 -46.93
C LYS A 3 16.46 -48.91 -45.52
N PHE A 4 16.41 -50.24 -45.43
CA PHE A 4 16.45 -51.00 -44.18
C PHE A 4 17.79 -50.92 -43.43
N ASP A 5 18.92 -50.87 -44.15
CA ASP A 5 20.25 -50.83 -43.53
C ASP A 5 20.49 -49.50 -42.80
N ARG A 6 19.95 -48.40 -43.34
CA ARG A 6 20.05 -47.07 -42.71
C ARG A 6 19.21 -46.94 -41.45
N LYS A 7 18.08 -47.66 -41.35
CA LYS A 7 17.22 -47.64 -40.17
C LYS A 7 17.84 -48.41 -39.02
N LYS A 8 18.34 -49.63 -39.27
CA LYS A 8 19.08 -50.43 -38.27
C LYS A 8 20.35 -49.72 -37.79
N PHE A 9 21.11 -49.11 -38.71
CA PHE A 9 22.30 -48.34 -38.35
C PHE A 9 21.99 -47.15 -37.42
N ARG A 10 20.88 -46.44 -37.66
CA ARG A 10 20.41 -45.35 -36.78
C ARG A 10 19.92 -45.85 -35.42
N GLU A 11 19.26 -47.01 -35.38
CA GLU A 11 18.83 -47.64 -34.12
C GLU A 11 20.03 -48.15 -33.30
N GLU A 12 21.06 -48.71 -33.93
CA GLU A 12 22.31 -49.11 -33.26
C GLU A 12 23.11 -47.91 -32.77
N LEU A 13 23.18 -46.82 -33.54
CA LEU A 13 23.78 -45.56 -33.09
C LEU A 13 23.05 -45.00 -31.86
N ARG A 14 21.71 -44.97 -31.89
CA ARG A 14 20.91 -44.54 -30.74
C ARG A 14 21.11 -45.43 -29.52
N LYS A 15 21.15 -46.75 -29.69
CA LYS A 15 21.42 -47.69 -28.59
C LYS A 15 22.82 -47.49 -28.00
N LYS A 16 23.85 -47.32 -28.84
CA LYS A 16 25.22 -47.03 -28.38
C LYS A 16 25.32 -45.68 -27.67
N GLU A 17 24.62 -44.66 -28.16
CA GLU A 17 24.51 -43.37 -27.47
C GLU A 17 23.80 -43.51 -26.11
N GLN A 18 22.76 -44.34 -26.02
CA GLN A 18 22.02 -44.62 -24.79
C GLN A 18 22.86 -45.42 -23.78
N GLU A 19 23.57 -46.45 -24.23
CA GLU A 19 24.49 -47.24 -23.40
C GLU A 19 25.71 -46.43 -22.92
N ALA A 20 26.15 -45.44 -23.69
CA ALA A 20 27.17 -44.47 -23.27
C ALA A 20 26.62 -43.41 -22.29
N LEU A 21 25.31 -43.14 -22.32
CA LEU A 21 24.61 -42.24 -21.39
C LEU A 21 24.33 -42.89 -20.03
N ASP A 22 24.19 -44.21 -19.98
CA ASP A 22 23.81 -44.98 -18.77
C ASP A 22 24.99 -45.42 -17.89
N LYS A 23 26.24 -45.27 -18.36
CA LYS A 23 27.43 -45.51 -17.52
C LYS A 23 27.77 -44.25 -16.73
N ASP A 24 27.70 -44.32 -15.39
CA ASP A 24 28.16 -43.23 -14.52
C ASP A 24 29.70 -43.15 -14.60
N PRO A 25 30.28 -42.08 -15.22
CA PRO A 25 31.72 -41.98 -15.39
C PRO A 25 32.47 -41.69 -14.08
N TYR A 26 31.75 -41.53 -12.95
CA TYR A 26 32.31 -41.20 -11.64
C TYR A 26 32.20 -42.34 -10.61
N GLN A 27 31.91 -43.57 -11.06
CA GLN A 27 31.71 -44.73 -10.18
C GLN A 27 32.97 -45.10 -9.37
N ASP A 28 34.17 -44.87 -9.93
CA ASP A 28 35.46 -45.21 -9.33
C ASP A 28 36.25 -43.97 -8.86
N PHE A 29 35.57 -42.86 -8.51
CA PHE A 29 36.24 -41.63 -8.09
C PHE A 29 36.77 -41.71 -6.65
N GLU A 30 38.10 -41.64 -6.47
CA GLU A 30 38.80 -41.77 -5.17
C GLU A 30 39.03 -40.44 -4.41
N GLY A 31 38.49 -39.32 -4.88
CA GLY A 31 38.69 -37.99 -4.29
C GLY A 31 37.69 -37.59 -3.19
N SER A 32 37.71 -36.32 -2.78
CA SER A 32 36.81 -35.80 -1.76
C SER A 32 35.36 -35.63 -2.26
N SER A 33 34.39 -35.65 -1.35
CA SER A 33 32.96 -35.45 -1.67
C SER A 33 32.69 -34.09 -2.33
N THR A 34 33.45 -33.05 -1.96
CA THR A 34 33.39 -31.72 -2.56
C THR A 34 33.88 -31.72 -4.00
N GLU A 35 34.98 -32.42 -4.30
CA GLU A 35 35.49 -32.54 -5.68
C GLU A 35 34.53 -33.33 -6.56
N LEU A 36 33.95 -34.42 -6.04
CA LEU A 36 32.93 -35.20 -6.74
C LEU A 36 31.70 -34.33 -7.09
N PHE A 37 31.29 -33.44 -6.19
CA PHE A 37 30.21 -32.49 -6.44
C PHE A 37 30.55 -31.52 -7.56
N PHE A 38 31.73 -30.90 -7.55
CA PHE A 38 32.15 -29.98 -8.61
C PHE A 38 32.33 -30.68 -9.96
N LEU A 39 32.80 -31.92 -9.98
CA LEU A 39 32.91 -32.72 -11.21
C LEU A 39 31.54 -33.06 -11.79
N LYS A 40 30.59 -33.50 -10.95
CA LYS A 40 29.21 -33.76 -11.39
C LYS A 40 28.51 -32.49 -11.87
N LEU A 41 28.70 -31.36 -11.18
CA LEU A 41 28.17 -30.06 -11.57
C LEU A 41 28.79 -29.59 -12.89
N GLY A 42 30.11 -29.69 -13.05
CA GLY A 42 30.83 -29.33 -14.27
C GLY A 42 30.39 -30.19 -15.46
N HIS A 43 30.18 -31.49 -15.25
CA HIS A 43 29.66 -32.38 -16.28
C HIS A 43 28.21 -32.05 -16.67
N LEU A 44 27.35 -31.75 -15.70
CA LEU A 44 25.99 -31.29 -15.96
C LEU A 44 25.97 -29.97 -16.73
N ILE A 45 26.82 -29.01 -16.36
CA ILE A 45 26.98 -27.74 -17.07
C ILE A 45 27.49 -27.99 -18.49
N ALA A 46 28.47 -28.88 -18.68
CA ALA A 46 28.99 -29.21 -20.00
C ALA A 46 27.94 -29.90 -20.89
N LYS A 47 27.17 -30.83 -20.32
CA LYS A 47 26.08 -31.58 -20.99
C LYS A 47 24.93 -30.67 -21.41
N TYR A 48 24.55 -29.73 -20.55
CA TYR A 48 23.44 -28.81 -20.78
C TYR A 48 23.89 -27.37 -21.05
N LYS A 49 25.09 -27.18 -21.61
CA LYS A 49 25.74 -25.86 -21.74
C LYS A 49 24.87 -24.78 -22.37
N PHE A 50 24.07 -25.13 -23.38
CA PHE A 50 23.16 -24.18 -24.03
C PHE A 50 21.95 -23.82 -23.16
N ILE A 51 21.45 -24.77 -22.37
CA ILE A 51 20.34 -24.54 -21.42
C ILE A 51 20.84 -23.68 -20.26
N VAL A 52 22.00 -24.01 -19.68
CA VAL A 52 22.62 -23.22 -18.59
C VAL A 52 22.92 -21.80 -19.05
N LEU A 53 23.49 -21.64 -20.26
CA LEU A 53 23.73 -20.32 -20.85
C LEU A 53 22.42 -19.56 -21.08
N GLY A 54 21.39 -20.23 -21.61
CA GLY A 54 20.07 -19.63 -21.81
C GLY A 54 19.42 -19.16 -20.50
N VAL A 55 19.52 -19.96 -19.43
CA VAL A 55 19.02 -19.61 -18.09
C VAL A 55 19.79 -18.41 -17.52
N LEU A 56 21.12 -18.40 -17.62
CA LEU A 56 21.94 -17.26 -17.15
C LEU A 56 21.61 -15.96 -17.89
N ILE A 57 21.50 -16.02 -19.22
CA ILE A 57 21.11 -14.86 -20.03
C ILE A 57 19.71 -14.39 -19.65
N GLY A 58 18.76 -15.32 -19.48
CA GLY A 58 17.40 -14.99 -19.04
C GLY A 58 17.39 -14.30 -17.68
N LEU A 59 18.19 -14.78 -16.72
CA LEU A 59 18.30 -14.20 -15.39
C LEU A 59 18.90 -12.79 -15.43
N VAL A 60 19.97 -12.58 -16.21
CA VAL A 60 20.55 -11.25 -16.43
C VAL A 60 19.54 -10.29 -17.06
N LEU A 61 18.81 -10.71 -18.09
CA LEU A 61 17.78 -9.89 -18.73
C LEU A 61 16.67 -9.49 -17.75
N VAL A 62 16.17 -10.44 -16.95
CA VAL A 62 15.16 -10.14 -15.93
C VAL A 62 15.69 -9.15 -14.91
N LEU A 63 16.91 -9.32 -14.41
CA LEU A 63 17.53 -8.39 -13.47
C LEU A 63 17.72 -6.98 -14.09
N SER A 64 18.18 -6.89 -15.34
CA SER A 64 18.32 -5.61 -16.05
C SER A 64 16.99 -4.89 -16.19
N ILE A 65 15.90 -5.62 -16.47
CA ILE A 65 14.55 -5.04 -16.53
C ILE A 65 14.12 -4.53 -15.15
N VAL A 66 14.28 -5.35 -14.09
CA VAL A 66 13.88 -4.97 -12.72
C VAL A 66 14.63 -3.72 -12.26
N ILE A 67 15.96 -3.70 -12.43
CA ILE A 67 16.80 -2.55 -12.07
C ILE A 67 16.43 -1.32 -12.92
N GLY A 68 16.26 -1.50 -14.23
CA GLY A 68 15.87 -0.40 -15.12
C GLY A 68 14.52 0.22 -14.77
N VAL A 69 13.54 -0.60 -14.36
CA VAL A 69 12.24 -0.13 -13.89
C VAL A 69 12.36 0.61 -12.56
N ASP A 70 13.13 0.10 -11.59
CA ASP A 70 13.35 0.77 -10.30
C ASP A 70 14.05 2.13 -10.47
N GLU A 71 15.12 2.18 -11.28
CA GLU A 71 15.85 3.41 -11.59
C GLU A 71 14.93 4.43 -12.30
N TYR A 72 14.11 3.97 -13.25
CA TYR A 72 13.14 4.82 -13.93
C TYR A 72 12.09 5.40 -12.98
N LEU A 73 11.55 4.58 -12.07
CA LEU A 73 10.57 5.04 -11.07
C LEU A 73 11.19 6.04 -10.10
N LYS A 74 12.44 5.81 -9.66
CA LYS A 74 13.21 6.76 -8.84
C LYS A 74 13.43 8.08 -9.56
N HIS A 75 13.88 8.05 -10.80
CA HIS A 75 14.09 9.25 -11.60
C HIS A 75 12.80 10.05 -11.79
N LYS A 76 11.69 9.37 -12.12
CA LYS A 76 10.36 10.00 -12.23
C LYS A 76 9.96 10.66 -10.90
N PHE A 77 10.21 10.01 -9.78
CA PHE A 77 9.95 10.56 -8.45
C PHE A 77 10.79 11.80 -8.15
N GLU A 78 12.09 11.79 -8.47
CA GLU A 78 12.97 12.94 -8.27
C GLU A 78 12.53 14.15 -9.09
N VAL A 79 12.24 13.95 -10.38
CA VAL A 79 11.78 15.02 -11.27
C VAL A 79 10.48 15.64 -10.75
N ALA A 80 9.50 14.80 -10.40
CA ALA A 80 8.23 15.26 -9.83
C ALA A 80 8.42 15.95 -8.48
N THR A 81 9.36 15.50 -7.65
CA THR A 81 9.70 16.14 -6.36
C THR A 81 10.27 17.54 -6.56
N ILE A 82 11.19 17.71 -7.51
CA ILE A 82 11.76 19.02 -7.84
C ILE A 82 10.67 19.98 -8.35
N GLU A 83 9.73 19.47 -9.14
CA GLU A 83 8.64 20.26 -9.69
C GLU A 83 7.68 20.74 -8.58
N ILE A 84 7.24 19.86 -7.68
CA ILE A 84 6.37 20.28 -6.57
C ILE A 84 7.09 21.27 -5.64
N GLU A 85 8.38 21.10 -5.40
CA GLU A 85 9.17 22.07 -4.62
C GLU A 85 9.24 23.45 -5.28
N LYS A 86 9.31 23.51 -6.61
CA LYS A 86 9.24 24.79 -7.33
C LYS A 86 7.88 25.45 -7.17
N ILE A 87 6.80 24.69 -7.26
CA ILE A 87 5.42 25.18 -7.05
C ILE A 87 5.29 25.74 -5.62
N GLU A 88 5.62 24.96 -4.60
CA GLU A 88 5.52 25.37 -3.19
C GLU A 88 6.41 26.59 -2.87
N LYS A 89 7.61 26.66 -3.47
CA LYS A 89 8.51 27.81 -3.34
C LYS A 89 7.97 29.05 -4.03
N SER A 90 7.26 28.90 -5.15
CA SER A 90 6.58 30.03 -5.80
C SER A 90 5.43 30.54 -4.92
N HIS A 91 4.61 29.63 -4.40
CA HIS A 91 3.46 29.95 -3.54
C HIS A 91 3.83 30.64 -2.23
N SER A 92 5.04 30.38 -1.71
CA SER A 92 5.54 30.98 -0.46
C SER A 92 6.26 32.31 -0.68
N LYS A 93 6.89 32.52 -1.84
CA LYS A 93 7.59 33.77 -2.15
C LYS A 93 6.69 34.89 -2.62
N ASP A 94 5.60 34.54 -3.29
CA ASP A 94 4.66 35.51 -3.83
C ASP A 94 3.34 35.47 -3.05
N PRO A 95 3.12 36.41 -2.11
CA PRO A 95 1.90 36.47 -1.32
C PRO A 95 0.67 36.90 -2.15
N SER A 96 0.86 37.35 -3.40
CA SER A 96 -0.26 37.69 -4.28
C SER A 96 -0.94 36.46 -4.89
N ILE A 97 -0.30 35.28 -4.82
CA ILE A 97 -0.89 34.02 -5.29
C ILE A 97 -2.07 33.64 -4.39
N THR A 98 -3.27 33.68 -4.97
CA THR A 98 -4.52 33.36 -4.29
C THR A 98 -4.62 31.87 -3.97
N PRO A 99 -5.40 31.46 -2.94
CA PRO A 99 -5.68 30.06 -2.66
C PRO A 99 -6.19 29.28 -3.88
N ASP A 100 -7.01 29.91 -4.73
CA ASP A 100 -7.53 29.30 -5.96
C ASP A 100 -6.42 28.93 -6.94
N LYS A 101 -5.44 29.81 -7.11
CA LYS A 101 -4.30 29.54 -7.98
C LYS A 101 -3.43 28.43 -7.41
N LYS A 102 -3.23 28.41 -6.08
CA LYS A 102 -2.49 27.32 -5.41
C LYS A 102 -3.16 25.98 -5.61
N ILE A 103 -4.49 25.93 -5.48
CA ILE A 103 -5.28 24.73 -5.72
C ILE A 103 -5.11 24.27 -7.17
N GLU A 104 -5.29 25.17 -8.14
CA GLU A 104 -5.16 24.85 -9.56
C GLU A 104 -3.79 24.24 -9.90
N ASP A 105 -2.70 24.87 -9.44
CA ASP A 105 -1.34 24.40 -9.71
C ASP A 105 -1.10 22.99 -9.13
N LEU A 106 -1.57 22.74 -7.91
CA LEU A 106 -1.42 21.45 -7.22
C LEU A 106 -2.31 20.36 -7.84
N GLU A 107 -3.52 20.69 -8.28
CA GLU A 107 -4.38 19.75 -8.99
C GLU A 107 -3.82 19.37 -10.35
N ASN A 108 -3.24 20.33 -11.08
CA ASN A 108 -2.57 20.05 -12.34
C ASN A 108 -1.35 19.16 -12.13
N PHE A 109 -0.55 19.43 -11.10
CA PHE A 109 0.55 18.55 -10.70
C PHE A 109 0.08 17.09 -10.47
N LEU A 110 -1.04 16.89 -9.76
CA LEU A 110 -1.59 15.55 -9.52
C LEU A 110 -2.15 14.86 -10.77
N LYS A 111 -2.58 15.62 -11.79
CA LYS A 111 -3.02 15.06 -13.08
C LYS A 111 -1.83 14.58 -13.91
N GLU A 112 -0.71 15.28 -13.83
CA GLU A 112 0.51 14.96 -14.60
C GLU A 112 1.35 13.87 -13.95
N HIS A 113 1.34 13.80 -12.61
CA HIS A 113 2.19 12.90 -11.83
C HIS A 113 1.40 11.87 -11.03
N ASP A 114 1.41 10.63 -11.49
CA ASP A 114 0.86 9.49 -10.75
C ASP A 114 1.92 8.82 -9.86
N ILE A 115 2.24 9.43 -8.72
CA ILE A 115 3.19 8.87 -7.73
C ILE A 115 2.57 8.89 -6.34
N LYS A 116 2.39 7.71 -5.73
CA LYS A 116 1.65 7.52 -4.45
C LYS A 116 2.13 8.45 -3.33
N SER A 117 3.44 8.52 -3.07
CA SER A 117 4.00 9.34 -1.98
C SER A 117 3.74 10.83 -2.18
N LEU A 118 3.88 11.33 -3.41
CA LEU A 118 3.58 12.72 -3.75
C LEU A 118 2.07 13.01 -3.70
N LYS A 119 1.22 12.04 -4.08
CA LYS A 119 -0.23 12.16 -3.90
C LYS A 119 -0.61 12.40 -2.45
N VAL A 120 0.00 11.70 -1.49
CA VAL A 120 -0.26 11.93 -0.06
C VAL A 120 0.12 13.35 0.35
N ARG A 121 1.34 13.80 0.02
CA ARG A 121 1.83 15.14 0.34
C ARG A 121 0.92 16.23 -0.23
N VAL A 122 0.66 16.18 -1.53
CA VAL A 122 -0.10 17.21 -2.24
C VAL A 122 -1.56 17.20 -1.82
N SER A 123 -2.18 16.03 -1.64
CA SER A 123 -3.57 15.94 -1.19
C SER A 123 -3.76 16.51 0.22
N LYS A 124 -2.78 16.36 1.12
CA LYS A 124 -2.83 17.02 2.43
C LYS A 124 -2.88 18.54 2.29
N VAL A 125 -2.07 19.12 1.40
CA VAL A 125 -2.04 20.58 1.16
C VAL A 125 -3.34 21.05 0.52
N LEU A 126 -3.80 20.36 -0.53
CA LEU A 126 -5.08 20.64 -1.19
C LEU A 126 -6.25 20.61 -0.20
N SER A 127 -6.29 19.60 0.67
CA SER A 127 -7.32 19.49 1.70
C SER A 127 -7.32 20.71 2.64
N SER A 128 -6.15 21.18 3.08
CA SER A 128 -6.04 22.40 3.90
C SER A 128 -6.56 23.63 3.16
N LEU A 129 -6.16 23.83 1.90
CA LEU A 129 -6.60 24.96 1.08
C LEU A 129 -8.12 24.96 0.85
N TYR A 130 -8.71 23.80 0.59
CA TYR A 130 -10.15 23.66 0.46
C TYR A 130 -10.88 23.88 1.80
N ALA A 131 -10.32 23.41 2.91
CA ALA A 131 -10.88 23.65 4.24
C ALA A 131 -10.83 25.13 4.66
N GLU A 132 -9.76 25.86 4.32
CA GLU A 132 -9.65 27.31 4.51
C GLU A 132 -10.75 28.06 3.74
N LYS A 133 -11.10 27.57 2.55
CA LYS A 133 -12.22 28.05 1.75
C LYS A 133 -13.60 27.56 2.22
N LYS A 134 -13.67 26.76 3.30
CA LYS A 134 -14.88 26.11 3.82
C LYS A 134 -15.54 25.13 2.84
N ASP A 135 -14.83 24.69 1.80
CA ASP A 135 -15.26 23.58 0.96
C ASP A 135 -14.84 22.27 1.60
N PHE A 136 -15.59 21.87 2.64
CA PHE A 136 -15.27 20.68 3.40
C PHE A 136 -15.49 19.39 2.60
N ALA A 137 -16.37 19.40 1.59
CA ALA A 137 -16.57 18.23 0.74
C ALA A 137 -15.30 17.92 -0.06
N LYS A 138 -14.72 18.93 -0.72
CA LYS A 138 -13.44 18.77 -1.42
C LYS A 138 -12.28 18.49 -0.48
N ALA A 139 -12.25 19.15 0.67
CA ALA A 139 -11.22 18.90 1.68
C ALA A 139 -11.21 17.43 2.13
N ALA A 140 -12.39 16.84 2.30
CA ALA A 140 -12.56 15.43 2.66
C ALA A 140 -12.09 14.48 1.55
N GLU A 141 -12.47 14.75 0.28
CA GLU A 141 -12.05 13.93 -0.87
C GLU A 141 -10.53 13.79 -0.95
N TYR A 142 -9.78 14.89 -0.76
CA TYR A 142 -8.32 14.83 -0.76
C TYR A 142 -7.74 14.08 0.45
N MET A 143 -8.41 14.11 1.60
CA MET A 143 -7.98 13.30 2.75
C MET A 143 -8.19 11.80 2.50
N GLU A 144 -9.27 11.40 1.81
CA GLU A 144 -9.46 10.01 1.37
C GLU A 144 -8.45 9.59 0.31
N ILE A 145 -8.13 10.48 -0.65
CA ILE A 145 -7.07 10.23 -1.63
C ILE A 145 -5.74 10.01 -0.90
N ALA A 146 -5.38 10.85 0.07
CA ALA A 146 -4.18 10.65 0.87
C ALA A 146 -4.22 9.31 1.62
N ALA A 147 -5.32 8.99 2.30
CA ALA A 147 -5.48 7.73 3.04
C ALA A 147 -5.31 6.50 2.13
N SER A 148 -5.93 6.48 0.96
CA SER A 148 -5.86 5.35 0.01
C SER A 148 -4.46 5.10 -0.56
N ASN A 149 -3.58 6.10 -0.52
CA ASN A 149 -2.20 6.00 -0.99
C ASN A 149 -1.19 5.66 0.12
N ILE A 150 -1.62 5.59 1.39
CA ILE A 150 -0.81 5.12 2.52
C ILE A 150 -1.04 3.61 2.69
N GLN A 151 -0.01 2.78 2.55
CA GLN A 151 -0.13 1.32 2.66
C GLN A 151 0.54 0.74 3.91
N ASP A 152 1.63 1.36 4.37
CA ASP A 152 2.52 0.71 5.36
C ASP A 152 2.19 1.06 6.82
N VAL A 153 1.42 2.13 7.06
CA VAL A 153 1.16 2.64 8.41
C VAL A 153 -0.34 2.85 8.60
N LYS A 154 -1.01 1.81 9.11
CA LYS A 154 -2.47 1.78 9.31
C LYS A 154 -2.95 2.91 10.22
N GLU A 155 -2.16 3.27 11.21
CA GLU A 155 -2.43 4.32 12.18
C GLU A 155 -2.54 5.69 11.50
N VAL A 156 -1.58 5.97 10.61
CA VAL A 156 -1.58 7.22 9.83
C VAL A 156 -2.73 7.17 8.84
N GLN A 157 -2.94 6.05 8.15
CA GLN A 157 -4.07 5.89 7.23
C GLN A 157 -5.42 6.15 7.92
N ALA A 158 -5.63 5.61 9.12
CA ALA A 158 -6.84 5.81 9.91
C ALA A 158 -7.01 7.27 10.33
N TYR A 159 -5.93 7.98 10.66
CA TYR A 159 -5.99 9.41 10.97
C TYR A 159 -6.46 10.24 9.77
N PHE A 160 -6.01 9.92 8.55
CA PHE A 160 -6.48 10.60 7.34
C PHE A 160 -7.97 10.32 7.08
N TYR A 161 -8.42 9.06 7.21
CA TYR A 161 -9.84 8.73 7.11
C TYR A 161 -10.70 9.37 8.21
N TYR A 162 -10.20 9.46 9.44
CA TYR A 162 -10.87 10.20 10.52
C TYR A 162 -11.04 11.68 10.17
N THR A 163 -9.98 12.29 9.63
CA THR A 163 -10.01 13.69 9.20
C THR A 163 -10.98 13.91 8.03
N ALA A 164 -10.99 12.99 7.05
CA ALA A 164 -11.98 13.00 5.97
C ALA A 164 -13.41 12.91 6.52
N GLY A 165 -13.66 12.02 7.49
CA GLY A 165 -14.95 11.87 8.16
C GLY A 165 -15.42 13.17 8.81
N ASN A 166 -14.54 13.87 9.52
CA ASN A 166 -14.86 15.18 10.11
C ASN A 166 -15.23 16.23 9.06
N TYR A 167 -14.52 16.26 7.92
CA TYR A 167 -14.83 17.19 6.84
C TYR A 167 -16.13 16.83 6.10
N PHE A 168 -16.42 15.55 5.89
CA PHE A 168 -17.72 15.13 5.36
C PHE A 168 -18.87 15.44 6.34
N GLU A 169 -18.66 15.29 7.64
CA GLU A 169 -19.63 15.71 8.65
C GLU A 169 -19.90 17.22 8.55
N ASN A 170 -18.84 18.05 8.43
CA ASN A 170 -18.97 19.51 8.30
C ASN A 170 -19.61 19.97 6.98
N SER A 171 -19.57 19.14 5.93
CA SER A 171 -20.29 19.37 4.67
C SER A 171 -21.67 18.71 4.64
N GLU A 172 -22.14 18.19 5.78
CA GLU A 172 -23.43 17.51 5.93
C GLU A 172 -23.59 16.24 5.06
N ASN A 173 -22.49 15.70 4.53
CA ASN A 173 -22.49 14.45 3.79
C ASN A 173 -22.37 13.26 4.74
N ILE A 174 -23.48 12.96 5.43
CA ILE A 174 -23.54 11.96 6.50
C ILE A 174 -23.06 10.58 6.04
N LYS A 175 -23.48 10.16 4.84
CA LYS A 175 -23.12 8.85 4.28
C LYS A 175 -21.61 8.71 4.09
N LYS A 176 -20.97 9.68 3.43
CA LYS A 176 -19.51 9.64 3.24
C LYS A 176 -18.77 9.76 4.58
N ALA A 177 -19.25 10.59 5.50
CA ALA A 177 -18.66 10.68 6.84
C ALA A 177 -18.65 9.31 7.55
N MET A 178 -19.76 8.56 7.47
CA MET A 178 -19.84 7.20 8.01
C MET A 178 -18.87 6.23 7.33
N GLU A 179 -18.74 6.30 6.01
CA GLU A 179 -17.80 5.46 5.25
C GLU A 179 -16.36 5.73 5.68
N SER A 180 -15.95 7.00 5.80
CA SER A 180 -14.60 7.37 6.23
C SER A 180 -14.35 6.98 7.69
N TYR A 181 -15.27 7.25 8.62
CA TYR A 181 -15.10 6.81 10.02
C TYR A 181 -15.08 5.28 10.16
N SER A 182 -15.90 4.55 9.39
CA SER A 182 -15.87 3.09 9.39
C SER A 182 -14.53 2.57 8.87
N SER A 183 -14.01 3.17 7.81
CA SER A 183 -12.68 2.83 7.26
C SER A 183 -11.58 3.07 8.29
N ALA A 184 -11.60 4.21 8.98
CA ALA A 184 -10.68 4.48 10.08
C ALA A 184 -10.82 3.46 11.22
N SER A 185 -12.04 3.13 11.63
CA SER A 185 -12.30 2.21 12.75
C SER A 185 -11.76 0.81 12.44
N ASN A 186 -12.02 0.29 11.24
CA ASN A 186 -11.55 -1.03 10.80
C ASN A 186 -10.02 -1.14 10.76
N LEU A 187 -9.30 -0.03 10.56
CA LEU A 187 -7.84 -0.03 10.53
C LEU A 187 -7.20 -0.11 11.92
N ILE A 188 -7.88 0.40 12.95
CA ILE A 188 -7.30 0.57 14.30
C ILE A 188 -8.09 -0.13 15.41
N SER A 189 -9.18 -0.85 15.11
CA SER A 189 -10.07 -1.46 16.11
C SER A 189 -9.34 -2.42 17.05
N GLU A 190 -8.29 -3.09 16.57
CA GLU A 190 -7.47 -4.03 17.35
C GLU A 190 -6.25 -3.38 18.01
N ASN A 191 -5.96 -2.11 17.69
CA ASN A 191 -4.78 -1.41 18.18
C ASN A 191 -5.04 -0.76 19.54
N LYS A 192 -4.58 -1.43 20.61
CA LYS A 192 -4.70 -0.97 22.00
C LYS A 192 -3.81 0.23 22.34
N GLU A 193 -2.82 0.55 21.51
CA GLU A 193 -1.91 1.68 21.70
C GLU A 193 -2.52 3.02 21.23
N LEU A 194 -3.67 2.98 20.55
CA LEU A 194 -4.38 4.17 20.05
C LEU A 194 -5.78 4.36 20.66
N PRO A 195 -5.95 4.32 21.99
CA PRO A 195 -7.27 4.37 22.61
C PRO A 195 -7.99 5.69 22.33
N ASN A 196 -7.26 6.81 22.28
CA ASN A 196 -7.84 8.12 21.98
C ASN A 196 -8.40 8.19 20.55
N LEU A 197 -7.61 7.79 19.55
CA LEU A 197 -8.04 7.84 18.15
C LEU A 197 -9.21 6.88 17.91
N ASN A 198 -9.15 5.68 18.49
CA ASN A 198 -10.24 4.71 18.39
C ASN A 198 -11.54 5.27 19.00
N ALA A 199 -11.46 5.88 20.18
CA ALA A 199 -12.60 6.53 20.81
C ALA A 199 -13.16 7.68 19.96
N MET A 200 -12.31 8.54 19.39
CA MET A 200 -12.71 9.66 18.52
C MET A 200 -13.42 9.17 17.25
N VAL A 201 -12.89 8.13 16.62
CA VAL A 201 -13.46 7.53 15.42
C VAL A 201 -14.82 6.89 15.71
N LEU A 202 -14.91 6.05 16.75
CA LEU A 202 -16.17 5.42 17.16
C LEU A 202 -17.23 6.47 17.54
N TYR A 203 -16.81 7.55 18.21
CA TYR A 203 -17.70 8.64 18.56
C TYR A 203 -18.21 9.38 17.33
N GLY A 204 -17.33 9.69 16.37
CA GLY A 204 -17.70 10.24 15.06
C GLY A 204 -18.72 9.36 14.33
N LEU A 205 -18.42 8.06 14.21
CA LEU A 205 -19.30 7.08 13.58
C LEU A 205 -20.67 7.00 14.26
N ALA A 206 -20.71 6.93 15.58
CA ALA A 206 -21.95 6.88 16.34
C ALA A 206 -22.81 8.13 16.12
N ARG A 207 -22.21 9.33 16.13
CA ARG A 207 -22.93 10.57 15.83
C ARG A 207 -23.57 10.55 14.44
N MET A 208 -22.86 10.02 13.44
CA MET A 208 -23.43 9.93 12.10
C MET A 208 -24.56 8.90 12.01
N LYS A 209 -24.40 7.74 12.65
CA LYS A 209 -25.46 6.72 12.78
C LYS A 209 -26.72 7.28 13.45
N ILE A 210 -26.57 8.14 14.47
CA ILE A 210 -27.71 8.84 15.09
C ILE A 210 -28.41 9.74 14.06
N LYS A 211 -27.66 10.54 13.29
CA LYS A 211 -28.23 11.41 12.25
C LYS A 211 -28.95 10.63 11.15
N GLU A 212 -28.49 9.41 10.85
CA GLU A 212 -29.13 8.49 9.88
C GLU A 212 -30.28 7.66 10.50
N GLY A 213 -30.60 7.84 11.78
CA GLY A 213 -31.67 7.11 12.47
C GLY A 213 -31.29 5.69 12.94
N GLN A 214 -30.03 5.27 12.80
CA GLN A 214 -29.50 3.97 13.23
C GLN A 214 -29.16 3.95 14.73
N LYS A 215 -30.18 4.16 15.56
CA LYS A 215 -30.03 4.34 17.01
C LYS A 215 -29.35 3.17 17.72
N ASP A 216 -29.78 1.94 17.48
CA ASP A 216 -29.24 0.76 18.18
C ASP A 216 -27.78 0.51 17.83
N SER A 217 -27.42 0.66 16.55
CA SER A 217 -26.05 0.57 16.07
C SER A 217 -25.17 1.67 16.65
N ALA A 218 -25.69 2.90 16.77
CA ALA A 218 -24.98 3.99 17.43
C ALA A 218 -24.72 3.70 18.91
N ILE A 219 -25.71 3.18 19.64
CA ILE A 219 -25.56 2.80 21.05
C ILE A 219 -24.50 1.70 21.19
N SER A 220 -24.47 0.72 20.28
CA SER A 220 -23.44 -0.32 20.28
C SER A 220 -22.03 0.27 20.15
N ASP A 221 -21.81 1.20 19.22
CA ASP A 221 -20.50 1.84 19.06
C ASP A 221 -20.12 2.73 20.25
N LEU A 222 -21.09 3.47 20.82
CA LEU A 222 -20.85 4.27 22.03
C LEU A 222 -20.48 3.38 23.24
N LYS A 223 -21.05 2.19 23.36
CA LYS A 223 -20.67 1.24 24.43
C LYS A 223 -19.25 0.73 24.25
N LYS A 224 -18.81 0.43 23.02
CA LYS A 224 -17.41 0.03 22.75
C LYS A 224 -16.42 1.07 23.25
N ILE A 225 -16.75 2.36 23.15
CA ILE A 225 -15.91 3.46 23.68
C ILE A 225 -15.71 3.32 25.20
N LEU A 226 -16.77 2.98 25.93
CA LEU A 226 -16.71 2.81 27.39
C LEU A 226 -15.84 1.61 27.79
N GLU A 227 -15.77 0.59 26.93
CA GLU A 227 -14.96 -0.62 27.08
C GLU A 227 -13.50 -0.43 26.67
N ILE A 228 -13.10 0.73 26.11
CA ILE A 228 -11.70 1.00 25.79
C ILE A 228 -10.89 1.12 27.08
N GLU A 229 -10.02 0.15 27.30
CA GLU A 229 -9.00 0.17 28.35
C GLU A 229 -7.74 0.87 27.85
N SER A 230 -7.17 1.75 28.68
CA SER A 230 -5.88 2.39 28.43
C SER A 230 -5.04 2.37 29.69
N LYS A 231 -3.75 2.04 29.56
CA LYS A 231 -2.78 2.14 30.66
C LYS A 231 -2.64 3.58 31.19
N TYR A 232 -2.91 4.56 30.32
CA TYR A 232 -2.90 5.97 30.64
C TYR A 232 -4.19 6.60 30.09
N GLU A 233 -5.21 6.67 30.93
CA GLU A 233 -6.46 7.36 30.59
C GLU A 233 -6.23 8.87 30.66
N GLY A 234 -5.87 9.46 29.53
CA GLY A 234 -5.71 10.90 29.38
C GLY A 234 -7.04 11.65 29.34
N PRO A 235 -7.03 12.98 29.48
CA PRO A 235 -8.26 13.80 29.53
C PRO A 235 -9.16 13.62 28.30
N ILE A 236 -8.58 13.40 27.11
CA ILE A 236 -9.32 13.20 25.86
C ILE A 236 -10.21 11.95 25.93
N LEU A 237 -9.67 10.81 26.36
CA LEU A 237 -10.45 9.57 26.46
C LEU A 237 -11.57 9.70 27.49
N THR A 238 -11.27 10.31 28.63
CA THR A 238 -12.25 10.59 29.69
C THR A 238 -13.42 11.43 29.18
N GLU A 239 -13.13 12.52 28.48
CA GLU A 239 -14.15 13.41 27.92
C GLU A 239 -15.02 12.69 26.89
N ILE A 240 -14.42 11.88 26.01
CA ILE A 240 -15.17 11.11 25.01
C ILE A 240 -16.05 10.06 25.68
N LYS A 241 -15.57 9.37 26.72
CA LYS A 241 -16.39 8.41 27.50
C LYS A 241 -17.56 9.10 28.22
N GLN A 242 -17.33 10.26 28.82
CA GLN A 242 -18.39 11.05 29.47
C GLN A 242 -19.45 11.48 28.46
N THR A 243 -19.01 12.00 27.31
CA THR A 243 -19.92 12.45 26.24
C THR A 243 -20.69 11.28 25.63
N SER A 244 -20.03 10.13 25.47
CA SER A 244 -20.66 8.88 25.02
C SER A 244 -21.72 8.38 26.00
N THR A 245 -21.43 8.44 27.30
CA THR A 245 -22.39 8.10 28.37
C THR A 245 -23.63 9.00 28.31
N TYR A 246 -23.42 10.31 28.17
CA TYR A 246 -24.52 11.27 28.02
C TYR A 246 -25.39 10.95 26.79
N LEU A 247 -24.77 10.68 25.64
CA LEU A 247 -25.50 10.33 24.42
C LEU A 247 -26.29 9.03 24.57
N ILE A 248 -25.71 7.98 25.17
CA ILE A 248 -26.43 6.72 25.44
C ILE A 248 -27.69 6.99 26.29
N LEU A 249 -27.55 7.77 27.37
CA LEU A 249 -28.69 8.11 28.24
C LEU A 249 -29.75 8.92 27.52
N LYS A 250 -29.34 9.88 26.69
CA LYS A 250 -30.26 10.70 25.88
C LYS A 250 -31.01 9.84 24.87
N LEU A 251 -30.33 8.93 24.18
CA LEU A 251 -30.94 8.03 23.22
C LEU A 251 -31.92 7.07 23.91
N ASN A 252 -31.61 6.50 25.07
CA ASN A 252 -32.53 5.58 25.75
C ASN A 252 -33.80 6.24 26.32
N LYS A 253 -33.86 7.58 26.41
CA LYS A 253 -35.02 8.33 26.92
C LYS A 253 -35.98 8.81 25.84
N GLY A 254 -35.55 8.89 24.58
CA GLY A 254 -36.37 9.31 23.43
C GLY A 254 -36.73 8.13 22.55
#